data_AF-A0A956EAD7-F1
#
_entry.id   AF-A0A956EAD7-F1
#
_cell.length_a   1.000
_cell.length_b   1.000
_cell.length_c   1.000
_cell.angle_alpha   90.00
_cell.angle_beta   90.00
_cell.angle_gamma   90.00
#
_symmetry.space_group_name_H-M   'P 1'
#
loop_
_entity.id
_entity.type
_entity.pdbx_description
1 polymer ?
#
loop_
_entity_poly.entity_id
_entity_poly.type
_entity_poly.pdbx_seq_one_letter_code
_entity_poly.pdbx_strand_id
1 'polypeptide(L)'
;MPGTENERAVALDLSKYFSHTKVSNANIDASRGWQPVGIWVEKGTRVSLLAEGEWSYAPWRKNAQSRGVHHPDLTRLAVIPELPYASLICKVGDSTPISVNKRWAGSGSGSTAVSDFAAPTTGELMCRMNDSELEDNHGSLTVLALSRN
;
A
#
# COMPACT_ATOMS: atom_id res chain seq x y z
N MET A 1 -18.03 15.69 30.68
CA MET A 1 -17.19 16.14 31.81
C MET A 1 -15.80 16.45 31.25
N PRO A 2 -15.20 17.61 31.54
CA PRO A 2 -13.84 17.90 31.10
C PRO A 2 -12.85 17.09 31.94
N GLY A 3 -11.95 16.36 31.29
CA GLY A 3 -10.94 15.54 31.95
C GLY A 3 -10.03 16.35 32.88
N THR A 4 -9.51 15.69 33.91
CA THR A 4 -8.65 16.27 34.94
C THR A 4 -7.36 16.84 34.34
N GLU A 5 -6.70 17.75 35.06
CA GLU A 5 -5.45 18.39 34.61
C GLU A 5 -4.34 17.37 34.31
N ASN A 6 -4.32 16.26 35.05
CA ASN A 6 -3.43 15.12 34.80
C ASN A 6 -3.79 14.35 33.51
N GLU A 7 -5.07 14.14 33.21
CA GLU A 7 -5.50 13.51 31.95
C GLU A 7 -5.15 14.38 30.74
N ARG A 8 -5.23 15.71 30.87
CA ARG A 8 -4.80 16.64 29.83
C ARG A 8 -3.29 16.60 29.63
N ALA A 9 -2.50 16.55 30.70
CA ALA A 9 -1.05 16.44 30.62
C ALA A 9 -0.60 15.13 29.96
N VAL A 10 -1.23 14.00 30.31
CA VAL A 10 -0.97 12.69 29.67
C VAL A 10 -1.39 12.72 28.19
N ALA A 11 -2.54 13.29 27.85
CA ALA A 11 -2.96 13.42 26.46
C ALA A 11 -2.03 14.34 25.64
N LEU A 12 -1.51 15.42 26.23
CA LEU A 12 -0.53 16.32 25.62
C LEU A 12 0.86 15.69 25.46
N ASP A 13 1.23 14.77 26.34
CA ASP A 13 2.50 14.05 26.21
C ASP A 13 2.39 12.93 25.18
N LEU A 14 1.29 12.16 25.22
CA LEU A 14 1.00 11.14 24.21
C LEU A 14 0.79 11.73 22.81
N SER A 15 0.23 12.94 22.69
CA SER A 15 0.07 13.60 21.40
C SER A 15 1.40 13.89 20.71
N LYS A 16 2.52 14.02 21.45
CA LYS A 16 3.87 14.13 20.86
C LYS A 16 4.37 12.82 20.27
N TYR A 17 3.95 11.68 20.83
CA TYR A 17 4.24 10.37 20.27
C TYR A 17 3.36 10.07 19.04
N PHE A 18 2.14 10.62 18.99
CA PHE A 18 1.25 10.49 17.84
C PHE A 18 1.41 11.60 16.78
N SER A 19 2.03 12.74 17.10
CA SER A 19 2.24 13.85 16.14
C SER A 19 3.18 13.50 15.00
N HIS A 20 3.98 12.45 15.16
CA HIS A 20 4.91 11.93 14.16
C HIS A 20 4.35 10.73 13.39
N THR A 21 3.10 10.35 13.68
CA THR A 21 2.43 9.23 13.04
C THR A 21 1.31 9.73 12.14
N LYS A 22 1.39 9.44 10.84
CA LYS A 22 0.28 9.68 9.90
C LYS A 22 -0.36 8.36 9.52
N VAL A 23 -1.68 8.36 9.43
CA VAL A 23 -2.47 7.21 8.99
C VAL A 23 -3.35 7.66 7.84
N SER A 24 -3.43 6.84 6.78
CA SER A 24 -4.36 7.06 5.69
C SER A 24 -4.89 5.73 5.18
N ASN A 25 -6.10 5.77 4.62
CA ASN A 25 -6.70 4.65 3.92
C ASN A 25 -7.07 5.09 2.50
N ALA A 26 -6.72 4.30 1.50
CA ALA A 26 -7.07 4.54 0.11
C ALA A 26 -7.56 3.27 -0.57
N ASN A 27 -8.56 3.42 -1.44
CA ASN A 27 -8.97 2.37 -2.37
C ASN A 27 -8.15 2.52 -3.67
N ILE A 28 -7.38 1.49 -4.01
CA ILE A 28 -6.53 1.45 -5.19
C ILE A 28 -7.23 0.62 -6.26
N ASP A 29 -7.74 1.30 -7.28
CA ASP A 29 -8.46 0.71 -8.41
C ASP A 29 -7.48 0.01 -9.37
N ALA A 30 -7.82 -1.21 -9.78
CA ALA A 30 -7.03 -2.03 -10.69
C ALA A 30 -6.92 -1.46 -12.11
N SER A 31 -7.92 -0.69 -12.54
CA SER A 31 -8.02 -0.09 -13.88
C SER A 31 -7.28 1.26 -14.00
N ARG A 32 -6.63 1.71 -12.92
CA ARG A 32 -5.99 3.02 -12.85
C ARG A 32 -4.49 2.88 -12.61
N GLY A 33 -3.74 3.87 -13.09
CA GLY A 33 -2.29 3.95 -12.89
C GLY A 33 -1.90 4.27 -11.45
N TRP A 34 -0.82 5.03 -11.27
CA TRP A 34 -0.38 5.47 -9.95
C TRP A 34 -1.46 6.31 -9.26
N GLN A 35 -1.88 5.87 -8.08
CA GLN A 35 -2.92 6.50 -7.28
C GLN A 35 -2.38 6.93 -5.92
N PRO A 36 -2.73 8.13 -5.43
CA PRO A 36 -2.27 8.61 -4.14
C PRO A 36 -2.92 7.84 -3.00
N VAL A 37 -2.11 7.53 -1.98
CA VAL A 37 -2.59 6.94 -0.73
C VAL A 37 -2.94 8.03 0.30
N GLY A 38 -2.60 9.30 0.02
CA GLY A 38 -2.88 10.44 0.89
C GLY A 38 -1.85 10.67 1.99
N ILE A 39 -0.67 10.07 1.89
CA ILE A 39 0.45 10.33 2.82
C ILE A 39 1.64 10.92 2.06
N TRP A 40 2.06 12.10 2.49
CA TRP A 40 3.37 12.65 2.16
C TRP A 40 4.39 12.23 3.22
N VAL A 41 5.48 11.60 2.76
CA VAL A 41 6.55 11.06 3.60
C VAL A 41 7.88 11.73 3.27
N GLU A 42 8.75 11.83 4.28
CA GLU A 42 10.11 12.34 4.12
C GLU A 42 11.08 11.18 3.90
N LYS A 43 12.23 11.46 3.27
CA LYS A 43 13.29 10.46 3.15
C LYS A 43 13.69 9.92 4.53
N GLY A 44 13.72 8.61 4.68
CA GLY A 44 14.07 7.92 5.92
C GLY A 44 12.86 7.57 6.80
N THR A 45 11.70 8.22 6.61
CA THR A 45 10.45 7.89 7.30
C THR A 45 10.13 6.41 7.17
N ARG A 46 9.77 5.76 8.28
CA ARG A 46 9.30 4.36 8.23
C ARG A 46 7.85 4.34 7.77
N VAL A 47 7.57 3.57 6.73
CA VAL A 47 6.24 3.34 6.20
C VAL A 47 5.86 1.88 6.38
N SER A 48 4.70 1.65 6.96
CA SER A 48 4.04 0.36 7.08
C SER A 48 2.77 0.39 6.25
N LEU A 49 2.57 -0.65 5.44
CA LEU A 49 1.40 -0.82 4.60
C LEU A 49 0.67 -2.10 4.96
N LEU A 50 -0.65 -2.01 4.95
CA LEU A 50 -1.57 -3.11 5.03
C LEU A 50 -2.49 -3.04 3.82
N ALA A 51 -2.59 -4.12 3.06
CA ALA A 51 -3.43 -4.19 1.87
C ALA A 51 -4.36 -5.39 1.93
N GLU A 52 -5.64 -5.13 1.66
CA GLU A 52 -6.73 -6.11 1.69
C GLU A 52 -7.65 -5.96 0.48
N GLY A 53 -8.39 -7.03 0.18
CA GLY A 53 -9.31 -7.07 -0.94
C GLY A 53 -8.77 -7.91 -2.10
N GLU A 54 -9.47 -7.79 -3.22
CA GLU A 54 -9.30 -8.62 -4.38
C GLU A 54 -9.54 -7.78 -5.64
N TRP A 55 -8.69 -8.00 -6.65
CA TRP A 55 -8.82 -7.40 -7.97
C TRP A 55 -8.52 -8.43 -9.05
N SER A 56 -8.84 -8.15 -10.30
CA SER A 56 -8.52 -9.02 -11.42
C SER A 56 -7.75 -8.27 -12.49
N TYR A 57 -6.85 -9.01 -13.16
CA TYR A 57 -6.07 -8.58 -14.31
C TYR A 57 -6.62 -9.11 -15.64
N ALA A 58 -7.81 -9.73 -15.60
CA ALA A 58 -8.60 -10.11 -16.77
C ALA A 58 -10.03 -10.49 -16.33
N PRO A 59 -11.07 -10.25 -17.15
CA PRO A 59 -12.46 -10.53 -16.78
C PRO A 59 -12.76 -12.00 -16.41
N TRP A 60 -11.99 -12.96 -16.95
CA TRP A 60 -12.20 -14.41 -16.77
C TRP A 60 -11.22 -15.07 -15.78
N ARG A 61 -10.25 -14.33 -15.23
CA ARG A 61 -9.26 -14.87 -14.28
C ARG A 61 -9.80 -14.78 -12.86
N LYS A 62 -9.36 -15.70 -11.99
CA LYS A 62 -9.61 -15.60 -10.55
C LYS A 62 -8.95 -14.33 -10.02
N ASN A 63 -9.62 -13.69 -9.07
CA ASN A 63 -9.12 -12.52 -8.38
C ASN A 63 -7.68 -12.73 -7.87
N ALA A 64 -6.79 -11.86 -8.29
CA ALA A 64 -5.50 -11.65 -7.65
C ALA A 64 -5.70 -10.87 -6.34
N GLN A 65 -4.76 -11.06 -5.43
CA GLN A 65 -4.61 -10.26 -4.22
C GLN A 65 -3.30 -9.46 -4.34
N SER A 66 -2.96 -8.66 -3.34
CA SER A 66 -1.75 -7.82 -3.31
C SER A 66 -0.43 -8.51 -3.66
N ARG A 67 -0.30 -9.83 -3.45
CA ARG A 67 0.89 -10.62 -3.84
C ARG A 67 1.04 -10.85 -5.35
N GLY A 68 -0.02 -10.65 -6.13
CA GLY A 68 -0.04 -10.93 -7.55
C GLY A 68 0.09 -12.41 -7.89
N VAL A 69 0.55 -12.68 -9.12
CA VAL A 69 0.76 -14.02 -9.67
C VAL A 69 2.15 -14.15 -10.27
N HIS A 70 2.75 -15.33 -10.11
CA HIS A 70 4.00 -15.69 -10.77
C HIS A 70 3.69 -16.49 -12.02
N HIS A 71 3.79 -15.86 -13.19
CA HIS A 71 3.63 -16.53 -14.48
C HIS A 71 4.57 -15.90 -15.51
N PRO A 72 5.55 -16.64 -16.08
CA PRO A 72 6.56 -16.08 -16.98
C PRO A 72 5.97 -15.25 -18.14
N ASP A 73 4.90 -15.74 -18.75
CA ASP A 73 4.26 -15.05 -19.89
C ASP A 73 3.55 -13.75 -19.52
N LEU A 74 3.18 -13.57 -18.25
CA LEU A 74 2.52 -12.36 -17.75
C LEU A 74 3.53 -11.35 -17.21
N THR A 75 4.70 -11.82 -16.76
CA THR A 75 5.75 -10.95 -16.23
C THR A 75 6.21 -9.88 -17.22
N ARG A 76 6.17 -10.16 -18.54
CA ARG A 76 6.49 -9.16 -19.59
C ARG A 76 5.49 -8.01 -19.67
N LEU A 77 4.28 -8.18 -19.12
CA LEU A 77 3.21 -7.19 -19.05
C LEU A 77 3.23 -6.44 -17.72
N ALA A 78 4.18 -6.74 -16.83
CA ALA A 78 4.32 -6.02 -15.57
C ALA A 78 5.01 -4.67 -15.79
N VAL A 79 4.61 -3.66 -15.01
CA VAL A 79 5.33 -2.38 -14.94
C VAL A 79 6.75 -2.59 -14.44
N ILE A 80 6.91 -3.49 -13.48
CA ILE A 80 8.19 -3.93 -12.92
C ILE A 80 8.31 -5.45 -13.14
N PRO A 81 9.04 -5.88 -14.18
CA PRO A 81 9.17 -7.30 -14.54
C PRO A 81 9.79 -8.18 -13.45
N GLU A 82 10.57 -7.62 -12.54
CA GLU A 82 11.17 -8.39 -11.44
C GLU A 82 10.17 -8.71 -10.31
N LEU A 83 9.00 -8.06 -10.32
CA LEU A 83 7.95 -8.23 -9.32
C LEU A 83 6.79 -9.07 -9.88
N PRO A 84 6.01 -9.76 -9.03
CA PRO A 84 4.88 -10.57 -9.50
C PRO A 84 3.89 -9.73 -10.30
N TYR A 85 3.36 -10.28 -11.38
CA TYR A 85 2.35 -9.61 -12.19
C TYR A 85 1.04 -9.46 -11.40
N ALA A 86 0.30 -8.38 -11.63
CA ALA A 86 -0.93 -8.04 -10.91
C ALA A 86 -0.75 -7.92 -9.36
N SER A 87 0.48 -7.76 -8.88
CA SER A 87 0.75 -7.43 -7.46
C SER A 87 0.49 -5.96 -7.17
N LEU A 88 0.28 -5.63 -5.90
CA LEU A 88 0.27 -4.26 -5.44
C LEU A 88 1.71 -3.78 -5.34
N ILE A 89 2.04 -2.74 -6.10
CA ILE A 89 3.31 -2.04 -6.01
C ILE A 89 3.08 -0.61 -5.53
N CYS A 90 4.03 -0.10 -4.75
CA CYS A 90 4.00 1.27 -4.25
C CYS A 90 5.34 1.97 -4.48
N LYS A 91 5.30 3.29 -4.55
CA LYS A 91 6.49 4.14 -4.62
C LYS A 91 6.27 5.42 -3.82
N VAL A 92 7.37 6.08 -3.47
CA VAL A 92 7.34 7.41 -2.86
C VAL A 92 7.93 8.39 -3.85
N GLY A 93 7.14 9.37 -4.29
CA GLY A 93 7.54 10.30 -5.36
C GLY A 93 8.02 9.54 -6.61
N ASP A 94 9.26 9.78 -7.02
CA ASP A 94 9.91 9.15 -8.18
C ASP A 94 10.85 7.99 -7.82
N SER A 95 10.69 7.39 -6.63
CA SER A 95 11.49 6.23 -6.27
C SER A 95 11.20 5.02 -7.16
N THR A 96 12.16 4.08 -7.22
CA THR A 96 11.91 2.73 -7.72
C THR A 96 10.73 2.12 -6.94
N PRO A 97 9.73 1.53 -7.62
CA PRO A 97 8.64 0.86 -6.94
C PRO A 97 9.08 -0.35 -6.14
N ILE A 98 8.31 -0.65 -5.10
CA ILE A 98 8.48 -1.82 -4.25
C ILE A 98 7.19 -2.64 -4.24
N SER A 99 7.32 -3.95 -4.00
CA SER A 99 6.17 -4.84 -3.82
C SER A 99 5.62 -4.79 -2.39
N VAL A 100 4.29 -4.85 -2.27
CA VAL A 100 3.58 -4.95 -0.98
C VAL A 100 3.17 -6.40 -0.72
N ASN A 101 4.14 -7.25 -0.36
CA ASN A 101 3.90 -8.68 -0.14
C ASN A 101 4.83 -9.34 0.90
N LYS A 102 5.51 -8.58 1.77
CA LYS A 102 6.55 -9.12 2.65
C LYS A 102 6.04 -10.10 3.71
N ARG A 103 4.83 -9.90 4.24
CA ARG A 103 4.21 -10.79 5.24
C ARG A 103 2.74 -10.98 4.92
N TRP A 104 2.29 -12.22 5.09
CA TRP A 104 0.96 -12.64 4.72
C TRP A 104 0.28 -13.27 5.95
N ALA A 105 -0.80 -12.66 6.42
CA ALA A 105 -1.60 -13.19 7.50
C ALA A 105 -2.88 -13.82 6.92
N GLY A 106 -2.97 -15.15 6.98
CA GLY A 106 -4.14 -15.93 6.54
C GLY A 106 -3.90 -16.74 5.27
N SER A 107 -4.66 -17.82 5.07
CA SER A 107 -4.63 -18.59 3.82
C SER A 107 -6.07 -18.64 3.30
N GLY A 108 -6.50 -17.63 2.54
CA GLY A 108 -7.89 -17.51 2.09
C GLY A 108 -8.23 -16.21 1.38
N SER A 109 -9.49 -16.10 0.94
CA SER A 109 -10.08 -14.83 0.49
C SER A 109 -10.06 -13.81 1.63
N GLY A 110 -9.70 -12.56 1.37
CA GLY A 110 -9.53 -11.53 2.39
C GLY A 110 -8.19 -11.57 3.14
N SER A 111 -7.14 -12.14 2.55
CA SER A 111 -5.81 -12.16 3.18
C SER A 111 -5.16 -10.77 3.17
N THR A 112 -4.51 -10.45 4.28
CA THR A 112 -3.88 -9.16 4.55
C THR A 112 -2.38 -9.22 4.23
N ALA A 113 -1.90 -8.38 3.32
CA ALA A 113 -0.47 -8.21 3.08
C ALA A 113 0.09 -7.06 3.90
N VAL A 114 1.22 -7.30 4.57
CA VAL A 114 1.95 -6.29 5.33
C VAL A 114 3.31 -6.04 4.70
N SER A 115 3.71 -4.78 4.58
CA SER A 115 5.06 -4.39 4.15
C SER A 115 5.59 -3.18 4.89
N ASP A 116 6.86 -3.26 5.29
CA ASP A 116 7.58 -2.20 5.98
C ASP A 116 8.82 -1.78 5.18
N PHE A 117 9.03 -0.48 5.05
CA PHE A 117 10.21 0.10 4.40
C PHE A 117 10.55 1.48 4.95
N ALA A 118 11.78 1.93 4.72
CA ALA A 118 12.16 3.33 4.91
C ALA A 118 12.00 4.04 3.57
N ALA A 119 11.33 5.20 3.56
CA ALA A 119 11.12 5.98 2.35
C ALA A 119 12.47 6.37 1.72
N PRO A 120 12.77 5.97 0.48
CA PRO A 120 14.07 6.23 -0.15
C PRO A 120 14.26 7.70 -0.57
N THR A 121 13.16 8.42 -0.74
CA THR A 121 13.09 9.84 -1.11
C THR A 121 11.92 10.50 -0.37
N THR A 122 11.83 11.83 -0.45
CA THR A 122 10.67 12.60 0.00
C THR A 122 9.62 12.66 -1.11
N GLY A 123 8.35 12.46 -0.78
CA GLY A 123 7.27 12.56 -1.76
C GLY A 123 5.96 11.96 -1.28
N GLU A 124 4.97 11.98 -2.18
CA GLU A 124 3.70 11.31 -1.95
C GLU A 124 3.85 9.79 -2.12
N LEU A 125 3.23 9.03 -1.22
CA LEU A 125 3.07 7.59 -1.35
C LEU A 125 1.98 7.29 -2.39
N MET A 126 2.37 6.61 -3.46
CA MET A 126 1.51 6.21 -4.55
C MET A 126 1.50 4.69 -4.68
N CYS A 127 0.37 4.09 -5.04
CA CYS A 127 0.27 2.65 -5.31
C CYS A 127 -0.50 2.37 -6.61
N ARG A 128 -0.28 1.18 -7.19
CA ARG A 128 -1.01 0.67 -8.36
C ARG A 128 -0.89 -0.85 -8.48
N MET A 129 -1.65 -1.43 -9.40
CA MET A 129 -1.40 -2.78 -9.89
C MET A 129 -0.12 -2.82 -10.74
N ASN A 130 0.69 -3.86 -10.54
CA ASN A 130 1.85 -4.18 -11.38
C ASN A 130 1.42 -4.81 -12.71
N ASP A 131 0.80 -3.97 -13.53
CA ASP A 131 0.30 -4.29 -14.86
C ASP A 131 0.44 -3.06 -15.76
N SER A 132 1.01 -3.22 -16.95
CA SER A 132 1.14 -2.16 -17.95
C SER A 132 -0.14 -1.96 -18.77
N GLU A 133 -1.01 -2.96 -18.83
CA GLU A 133 -2.29 -2.94 -19.55
C GLU A 133 -3.42 -2.88 -18.51
N LEU A 134 -4.26 -1.83 -18.52
CA LEU A 134 -5.20 -1.59 -17.41
C LEU A 134 -6.67 -1.68 -17.81
N GLU A 135 -6.97 -1.78 -19.11
CA GLU A 135 -8.33 -1.56 -19.63
C GLU A 135 -9.33 -2.65 -19.22
N ASP A 136 -8.86 -3.88 -19.03
CA ASP A 136 -9.67 -5.04 -18.66
C ASP A 136 -9.51 -5.44 -17.18
N ASN A 137 -8.87 -4.58 -16.40
CA ASN A 137 -8.67 -4.77 -14.97
C ASN A 137 -9.89 -4.31 -14.18
N HIS A 138 -10.24 -5.06 -13.13
CA HIS A 138 -11.43 -4.80 -12.33
C HIS A 138 -11.20 -5.05 -10.84
N GLY A 139 -12.03 -4.42 -10.00
CA GLY A 139 -11.92 -4.52 -8.55
C GLY A 139 -10.85 -3.58 -7.98
N SER A 140 -10.54 -3.78 -6.70
CA SER A 140 -9.70 -2.84 -5.97
C SER A 140 -9.08 -3.47 -4.73
N LEU A 141 -7.98 -2.87 -4.27
CA LEU A 141 -7.42 -3.14 -2.96
C LEU A 141 -7.59 -1.94 -2.04
N THR A 142 -8.00 -2.19 -0.81
CA THR A 142 -7.98 -1.20 0.27
C THR A 142 -6.59 -1.21 0.89
N VAL A 143 -5.93 -0.05 0.91
CA VAL A 143 -4.59 0.13 1.45
C VAL A 143 -4.64 1.06 2.65
N LEU A 144 -4.33 0.50 3.82
CA LEU A 144 -4.05 1.26 5.03
C LEU A 144 -2.54 1.53 5.11
N ALA A 145 -2.18 2.80 5.12
CA ALA A 145 -0.80 3.26 5.24
C ALA A 145 -0.57 3.95 6.57
N LEU A 146 0.60 3.71 7.15
CA LEU A 146 1.08 4.28 8.39
C LEU A 146 2.50 4.78 8.18
N SER A 147 2.78 6.06 8.47
CA SER A 147 4.13 6.60 8.44
C SER A 147 4.56 7.06 9.83
N ARG A 148 5.78 6.73 10.26
CA ARG A 148 6.37 7.14 11.55
C ARG A 148 7.70 7.86 11.29
N ASN A 149 7.76 9.13 11.69
CA ASN A 149 8.97 9.95 11.69
C ASN A 149 9.74 9.77 13.00
#